data_AF-A0A564JA50-F1
#
_entry.id   AF-A0A564JA50-F1
#
_cell.length_a   1.000
_cell.length_b   1.000
_cell.length_c   1.000
_cell.angle_alpha   90.00
_cell.angle_beta   90.00
_cell.angle_gamma   90.00
#
_symmetry.space_group_name_H-M   'P 1'
#
loop_
_entity.id
_entity.type
_entity.pdbx_description
1 polymer ?
#
loop_
_entity_poly.entity_id
_entity_poly.type
_entity_poly.pdbx_seq_one_letter_code
_entity_poly.pdbx_strand_id
1 'polypeptide(L)' 'MIQVAEAKILDNNGTYFINGSIFPVYLNDDGDTYLIEEYEKGEPCEHIIKDLFADGVLVAINPIGYN' A
#
# COMPACT_ATOMS: atom_id res chain seq x y z
N MET A 1 9.56 -1.20 -11.78
CA MET A 1 8.98 -1.24 -10.43
C MET A 1 9.69 -2.34 -9.65
N ILE A 2 10.34 -2.00 -8.55
CA ILE A 2 10.97 -2.98 -7.65
C ILE A 2 10.09 -3.05 -6.41
N GLN A 3 9.55 -4.24 -6.12
CA GLN A 3 8.81 -4.47 -4.88
C GLN A 3 9.81 -4.54 -3.72
N VAL A 4 9.54 -3.80 -2.65
CA VAL A 4 10.44 -3.69 -1.49
C VAL A 4 9.80 -4.22 -0.20
N ALA A 5 8.47 -4.29 -0.15
CA ALA A 5 7.73 -4.77 1.01
C ALA A 5 6.34 -5.30 0.62
N GLU A 6 5.62 -5.81 1.60
CA GLU A 6 4.18 -6.05 1.56
C GLU A 6 3.48 -5.20 2.63
N ALA A 7 2.34 -4.61 2.27
CA ALA A 7 1.50 -3.81 3.16
C ALA A 7 0.21 -4.57 3.46
N LYS A 8 -0.06 -4.84 4.74
CA LYS A 8 -1.36 -5.37 5.18
C LYS A 8 -2.22 -4.26 5.76
N ILE A 9 -3.41 -4.07 5.23
CA ILE A 9 -4.40 -3.15 5.80
C ILE A 9 -4.97 -3.77 7.08
N LEU A 10 -4.78 -3.11 8.22
CA LEU A 10 -5.32 -3.53 9.52
C LEU A 10 -6.65 -2.85 9.81
N ASP A 11 -6.76 -1.57 9.46
CA ASP A 11 -7.98 -0.76 9.57
C ASP A 11 -7.99 0.24 8.41
N ASN A 12 -9.05 0.22 7.61
CA ASN A 12 -9.24 1.09 6.46
C ASN A 12 -9.73 2.50 6.83
N ASN A 13 -10.10 2.76 8.09
CA ASN A 13 -10.63 4.04 8.54
C ASN A 13 -11.76 4.61 7.64
N GLY A 14 -12.64 3.73 7.12
CA GLY A 14 -13.76 4.13 6.26
C GLY A 14 -13.39 4.49 4.82
N THR A 15 -12.15 4.24 4.40
CA THR A 15 -11.74 4.29 2.98
C THR A 15 -12.22 3.05 2.20
N TYR A 16 -11.89 2.97 0.92
CA TYR A 16 -12.26 1.86 0.02
C TYR A 16 -11.46 0.57 0.24
N PHE A 17 -10.31 0.63 0.94
CA PHE A 17 -9.51 -0.54 1.22
C PHE A 17 -10.30 -1.63 1.96
N ILE A 18 -10.03 -2.89 1.64
CA ILE A 18 -10.58 -4.03 2.37
C ILE A 18 -9.67 -4.36 3.56
N ASN A 19 -10.23 -4.41 4.78
CA ASN A 19 -9.49 -4.83 5.97
C ASN A 19 -8.91 -6.26 5.79
N GLY A 20 -7.63 -6.41 6.09
CA GLY A 20 -6.89 -7.66 5.95
C GLY A 20 -6.30 -7.92 4.57
N SER A 21 -6.58 -7.07 3.58
CA SER A 21 -5.93 -7.13 2.26
C SER A 21 -4.42 -6.92 2.38
N ILE A 22 -3.68 -7.54 1.45
CA ILE A 22 -2.23 -7.47 1.38
C ILE A 22 -1.87 -6.95 -0.01
N PHE A 23 -1.10 -5.86 -0.06
CA PHE A 23 -0.65 -5.24 -1.29
C PHE A 23 0.87 -5.28 -1.40
N PRO A 24 1.41 -5.44 -2.62
CA PRO A 24 2.83 -5.19 -2.86
C PRO A 24 3.13 -3.71 -2.66
N VAL A 25 4.28 -3.42 -2.05
CA VAL A 25 4.79 -2.06 -1.84
C VAL A 25 6.01 -1.84 -2.72
N TYR A 26 6.03 -0.71 -3.40
CA TYR A 26 7.07 -0.29 -4.31
C TYR A 26 7.73 1.01 -3.83
N LEU A 27 8.93 1.29 -4.35
CA LEU A 27 9.64 2.54 -4.17
C LEU A 27 9.61 3.31 -5.50
N ASN A 28 9.20 4.58 -5.47
CA ASN A 28 9.26 5.45 -6.64
C ASN A 28 10.60 6.20 -6.73
N ASP A 29 10.80 6.96 -7.82
CA ASP A 29 12.05 7.68 -8.08
C ASP A 29 12.33 8.81 -7.07
N ASP A 30 11.29 9.31 -6.39
CA ASP A 30 11.39 10.32 -5.33
C ASP A 30 11.71 9.71 -3.95
N GLY A 31 11.75 8.38 -3.85
CA GLY A 31 12.01 7.65 -2.61
C GLY A 31 10.78 7.46 -1.72
N ASP A 32 9.58 7.76 -2.22
CA ASP A 32 8.32 7.47 -1.53
C ASP A 32 7.92 6.01 -1.74
N THR A 33 7.40 5.39 -0.67
CA THR A 33 6.80 4.05 -0.74
C THR A 33 5.33 4.15 -1.08
N TYR A 34 4.87 3.33 -2.01
CA TYR A 34 3.48 3.32 -2.46
C TYR A 34 2.98 1.89 -2.71
N LEU A 35 1.66 1.72 -2.67
CA LEU A 35 0.97 0.50 -3.06
C LEU A 35 0.04 0.78 -4.24
N ILE A 36 -0.34 -0.27 -4.96
CA ILE A 36 -1.30 -0.20 -6.06
C ILE A 36 -2.53 -0.99 -5.64
N GLU A 37 -3.69 -0.34 -5.62
CA GLU A 37 -4.97 -1.01 -5.44
C GLU A 37 -5.78 -0.96 -6.73
N GLU A 38 -6.41 -2.07 -7.09
CA GLU A 38 -7.33 -2.18 -8.22
C GLU A 38 -8.74 -2.43 -7.67
N TYR A 39 -9.40 -1.35 -7.23
CA TYR A 39 -10.77 -1.40 -6.71
C TYR A 39 -11.77 -1.75 -7.82
N GLU A 40 -11.63 -1.11 -8.98
CA GLU A 40 -12.35 -1.45 -10.21
C GLU A 40 -11.39 -2.10 -11.21
N LYS A 41 -11.84 -3.21 -11.81
CA LYS A 41 -11.03 -3.97 -12.76
C LYS A 41 -10.64 -3.09 -13.95
N GLY A 42 -9.34 -2.90 -14.16
CA GLY A 42 -8.76 -2.07 -15.20
C GLY A 42 -8.36 -0.67 -14.75
N GLU A 43 -8.68 -0.27 -13.52
CA GLU A 43 -8.44 1.07 -12.97
C GLU A 43 -7.53 1.00 -11.73
N PRO A 44 -6.23 0.68 -11.90
CA PRO A 44 -5.29 0.67 -10.79
C PRO A 44 -5.05 2.10 -10.28
N CYS A 45 -5.08 2.27 -8.96
CA CYS A 45 -4.78 3.52 -8.30
C CYS A 45 -3.55 3.38 -7.41
N GLU A 46 -2.65 4.35 -7.50
CA GLU A 46 -1.46 4.41 -6.65
C GLU A 46 -1.77 5.17 -5.36
N HIS A 47 -1.32 4.61 -4.25
CA HIS A 47 -1.50 5.20 -2.93
C HIS A 47 -0.17 5.31 -2.22
N ILE A 48 0.28 6.54 -1.97
CA ILE A 48 1.47 6.79 -1.17
C ILE A 48 1.19 6.41 0.28
N ILE A 49 2.04 5.59 0.87
CA ILE A 49 1.82 5.05 2.22
C ILE A 49 1.78 6.15 3.28
N LYS A 50 2.55 7.23 3.11
CA LYS A 50 2.54 8.38 4.03
C LYS A 50 1.16 9.05 4.09
N ASP A 51 0.46 9.09 2.95
CA ASP A 51 -0.86 9.72 2.84
C ASP A 51 -1.91 8.80 3.47
N LEU A 52 -1.78 7.48 3.33
CA LEU A 52 -2.63 6.51 4.03
C LEU A 52 -2.57 6.69 5.55
N PHE A 53 -1.37 6.92 6.11
CA PHE A 53 -1.25 7.22 7.54
C PHE A 53 -1.88 8.55 7.93
N ALA A 54 -1.78 9.58 7.08
CA ALA A 54 -2.44 10.87 7.31
C ALA A 54 -3.97 10.75 7.27
N ASP A 55 -4.48 9.86 6.42
CA ASP A 55 -5.90 9.49 6.34
C ASP A 55 -6.35 8.55 7.46
N GLY A 56 -5.46 8.17 8.38
CA GLY A 56 -5.76 7.32 9.53
C GLY A 56 -5.87 5.82 9.23
N VAL A 57 -5.51 5.38 8.02
CA VAL A 57 -5.44 3.97 7.65
C VAL A 57 -4.31 3.30 8.43
N LEU A 58 -4.61 2.20 9.11
CA LEU A 58 -3.60 1.41 9.82
C LEU A 58 -3.03 0.34 8.89
N VAL A 59 -1.73 0.40 8.66
CA VAL A 59 -1.00 -0.49 7.75
C VAL A 59 0.16 -1.15 8.48
N ALA A 60 0.30 -2.48 8.34
CA ALA A 60 1.49 -3.21 8.75
C ALA A 60 2.40 -3.45 7.53
N ILE A 61 3.65 -3.00 7.61
CA ILE A 61 4.65 -3.15 6.55
C ILE A 61 5.60 -4.30 6.89
N ASN A 62 5.69 -5.27 5.99
CA ASN A 62 6.62 -6.39 6.08
C ASN A 62 7.66 -6.26 4.94
N PRO A 63 8.92 -5.89 5.26
CA PRO A 63 9.98 -5.86 4.25
C PRO A 63 10.18 -7.24 3.66
N ILE A 64 10.30 -7.30 2.33
CA ILE A 64 10.70 -8.55 1.68
C ILE A 64 12.21 -8.54 1.75
N GLY A 65 12.78 -9.49 2.50
CA GLY A 65 14.24 -9.63 2.56
C GLY A 65 14.76 -9.82 1.14
N TYR A 66 15.72 -8.97 0.73
CA TYR A 66 16.54 -9.26 -0.44
C TYR A 66 17.23 -10.61 -0.16
N ASN A 67 16.80 -11.67 -0.85
CA ASN A 67 17.56 -12.92 -0.91
C ASN A 67 18.87 -12.70 -1.68
#